data_AF-A0A973HW04-F1
#
_entry.id   AF-A0A973HW04-F1
#
_cell.length_a   1.000
_cell.length_b   1.000
_cell.length_c   1.000
_cell.angle_alpha   90.00
_cell.angle_beta   90.00
_cell.angle_gamma   90.00
#
_symmetry.space_group_name_H-M   'P 1'
#
loop_
_entity.id
_entity.type
_entity.pdbx_description
1 polymer ?
#
loop_
_entity_poly.entity_id
_entity_poly.type
_entity_poly.pdbx_seq_one_letter_code
_entity_poly.pdbx_strand_id
1 'polypeptide(L)'
;MIEYCTMALCDLIFDISKEILLCNIGLEDISYIPFIWDYSSVALSIAICILYSGIACDIYSKSDTSSKSFLPALKVGSIYGMGIFSMHFIGMYALTSPGPMQYDIYITLLSLILAICGTSLTLYLLSKQYPIFITSVSFGLTICIMHYTGMLSLMANPFQMHHRVELLLVALLYAISGSWWSLKFFLKYLENKTKRIICYASITMGFTISGMHYCAMLAMEFSENSSYTGLPHDGFLSKEGIISCTFLMLLITIIIYINNSINSERFIVSAKKNIEDLYKQTRESIKYSSLIQHSIIPNDQLFRKIFSDYFTLWLPRDVIGGDVYLLEKLRDGNESLLMVIDCTGHGVPGAFVTMLVKAIERQAIGKINEDINIDVSPAWILKYFNRTIKKLCRRNYIASLRSTSSLSRWLIDCDWATHPLGYNCSNT
;
A
#
# COMPACT_ATOMS: atom_id res chain seq x y z
N MET A 1 22.92 13.68 -22.27
CA MET A 1 24.07 12.74 -22.34
C MET A 1 23.63 11.31 -22.64
N ILE A 2 22.60 10.76 -21.97
CA ILE A 2 22.07 9.42 -22.26
C ILE A 2 21.20 9.39 -23.54
N GLU A 3 20.41 10.44 -23.83
CA GLU A 3 19.72 10.60 -25.13
C GLU A 3 20.67 10.63 -26.33
N TYR A 4 21.79 11.35 -26.18
CA TYR A 4 22.88 11.34 -27.16
C TYR A 4 23.55 9.97 -27.27
N CYS A 5 23.60 9.16 -26.20
CA CYS A 5 24.18 7.81 -26.28
C CYS A 5 23.27 6.79 -26.95
N THR A 6 21.95 6.83 -26.74
CA THR A 6 21.02 5.91 -27.42
C THR A 6 20.88 6.27 -28.90
N MET A 7 20.85 7.57 -29.21
CA MET A 7 20.86 8.04 -30.60
C MET A 7 22.22 7.83 -31.27
N ALA A 8 23.34 8.10 -30.60
CA ALA A 8 24.66 7.79 -31.16
C ALA A 8 24.89 6.29 -31.31
N LEU A 9 24.33 5.42 -30.44
CA LEU A 9 24.35 3.98 -30.68
C LEU A 9 23.48 3.61 -31.89
N CYS A 10 22.31 4.23 -32.07
CA CYS A 10 21.47 4.00 -33.24
C CYS A 10 22.10 4.53 -34.53
N ASP A 11 22.70 5.72 -34.52
CA ASP A 11 23.41 6.32 -35.64
C ASP A 11 24.70 5.53 -35.95
N LEU A 12 25.43 5.06 -34.93
CA LEU A 12 26.58 4.18 -35.10
C LEU A 12 26.18 2.79 -35.63
N ILE A 13 25.07 2.22 -35.17
CA ILE A 13 24.53 0.96 -35.72
C ILE A 13 24.03 1.18 -37.16
N PHE A 14 23.41 2.32 -37.45
CA PHE A 14 22.96 2.70 -38.78
C PHE A 14 24.14 2.89 -39.74
N ASP A 15 25.18 3.63 -39.34
CA ASP A 15 26.40 3.81 -40.13
C ASP A 15 27.19 2.50 -40.32
N ILE A 16 27.32 1.68 -39.27
CA ILE A 16 27.97 0.36 -39.37
C ILE A 16 27.16 -0.58 -40.26
N SER A 17 25.83 -0.58 -40.18
CA SER A 17 24.98 -1.40 -41.06
C SER A 17 25.00 -0.92 -42.50
N LYS A 18 25.11 0.39 -42.73
CA LYS A 18 25.24 1.01 -44.06
C LYS A 18 26.58 0.68 -44.71
N GLU A 19 27.68 0.74 -43.97
CA GLU A 19 29.02 0.33 -44.45
C GLU A 19 29.10 -1.17 -44.73
N ILE A 20 28.54 -2.02 -43.86
CA ILE A 20 28.54 -3.48 -44.05
C ILE A 20 27.68 -3.88 -45.27
N LEU A 21 26.58 -3.19 -45.52
CA LEU A 21 25.66 -3.53 -46.61
C LEU A 21 26.12 -3.01 -47.97
N LEU A 22 26.69 -1.79 -48.03
CA LEU A 22 27.26 -1.23 -49.26
C LEU A 22 28.51 -2.01 -49.71
N CYS A 23 29.22 -2.66 -48.79
CA CYS A 23 30.41 -3.45 -49.13
C CYS A 23 30.11 -4.88 -49.62
N ASN A 24 28.91 -5.42 -49.36
CA ASN A 24 28.60 -6.84 -49.64
C ASN A 24 27.63 -7.09 -50.80
N ILE A 25 26.90 -6.08 -51.26
CA ILE A 25 25.89 -6.25 -52.30
C ILE A 25 26.06 -5.11 -53.30
N GLY A 26 26.74 -5.37 -54.42
CA GLY A 26 26.88 -4.44 -55.54
C GLY A 26 25.53 -4.18 -56.24
N LEU A 27 24.65 -3.45 -55.56
CA LEU A 27 23.38 -2.94 -56.08
C LEU A 27 23.51 -1.41 -56.18
N GLU A 28 24.13 -0.97 -57.27
CA GLU A 28 23.80 0.33 -57.85
C GLU A 28 22.37 0.22 -58.41
N ASP A 29 21.52 1.23 -58.20
CA ASP A 29 20.15 1.39 -58.74
C ASP A 29 18.94 0.97 -57.87
N ILE A 30 18.95 1.22 -56.56
CA ILE A 30 17.71 1.45 -55.80
C ILE A 30 17.78 2.81 -55.12
N SER A 31 16.98 3.77 -55.57
CA SER A 31 16.88 5.12 -54.99
C SER A 31 16.17 5.06 -53.64
N TYR A 32 16.91 4.76 -52.57
CA TYR A 32 16.40 4.83 -51.21
C TYR A 32 16.09 6.28 -50.82
N ILE A 33 14.84 6.55 -50.44
CA ILE A 33 14.44 7.87 -49.93
C ILE A 33 14.95 7.99 -48.49
N PRO A 34 15.82 8.98 -48.17
CA PRO A 34 16.33 9.14 -46.81
C PRO A 34 15.20 9.54 -45.85
N PHE A 35 15.15 8.88 -44.68
CA PHE A 35 14.22 9.24 -43.61
C PHE A 35 14.60 10.58 -42.99
N ILE A 36 13.67 11.53 -43.00
CA ILE A 36 13.79 12.79 -42.29
C ILE A 36 12.85 12.74 -41.08
N TRP A 37 13.40 13.11 -39.92
CA TRP A 37 12.73 13.00 -38.63
C TRP A 37 12.43 14.39 -38.05
N ASP A 38 11.20 14.62 -37.61
CA ASP A 38 10.90 15.73 -36.71
C ASP A 38 11.24 15.34 -35.27
N TYR A 39 12.40 15.81 -34.81
CA TYR A 39 12.88 15.57 -33.45
C TYR A 39 11.91 16.03 -32.35
N SER A 40 11.06 17.02 -32.63
CA SER A 40 10.06 17.52 -31.67
C SER A 40 9.01 16.45 -31.38
N SER A 41 8.48 15.82 -32.43
CA SER A 41 7.52 14.72 -32.34
C SER A 41 8.16 13.46 -31.74
N VAL A 42 9.44 13.20 -32.00
CA VAL A 42 10.19 12.10 -31.36
C VAL A 42 10.27 12.28 -29.84
N ALA A 43 10.69 13.47 -29.39
CA ALA A 43 10.78 13.77 -27.97
C ALA A 43 9.41 13.71 -27.28
N LEU A 44 8.36 14.19 -27.96
CA LEU A 44 6.99 14.13 -27.48
C LEU A 44 6.50 12.69 -27.27
N SER A 45 6.78 11.79 -28.22
CA SER A 45 6.34 10.38 -28.11
C SER A 45 7.02 9.67 -26.92
N ILE A 46 8.31 9.92 -26.71
CA ILE A 46 9.07 9.39 -25.57
C ILE A 46 8.50 9.94 -24.25
N ALA A 47 8.26 11.25 -24.16
CA ALA A 47 7.73 11.89 -22.97
C ALA A 47 6.35 11.34 -22.59
N ILE A 48 5.44 11.20 -23.55
CA ILE A 48 4.10 10.63 -23.34
C ILE A 48 4.23 9.17 -22.85
N CYS A 49 5.11 8.37 -23.44
CA CYS A 49 5.32 6.99 -23.03
C CYS A 49 5.81 6.87 -21.58
N ILE A 50 6.74 7.74 -21.16
CA ILE A 50 7.22 7.83 -19.78
C ILE A 50 6.09 8.20 -18.82
N LEU A 51 5.25 9.18 -19.19
CA LEU A 51 4.09 9.59 -18.40
C LEU A 51 3.09 8.45 -18.20
N TYR A 52 2.71 7.75 -19.27
CA TYR A 52 1.84 6.58 -19.20
C TYR A 52 2.41 5.49 -18.28
N SER A 53 3.71 5.20 -18.43
CA SER A 53 4.40 4.19 -17.62
C SER A 53 4.38 4.56 -16.13
N GLY A 54 4.60 5.83 -15.79
CA GLY A 54 4.53 6.33 -14.42
C GLY A 54 3.13 6.25 -13.81
N ILE A 55 2.12 6.70 -14.55
CA ILE A 55 0.71 6.62 -14.12
C ILE A 55 0.31 5.16 -13.86
N ALA A 56 0.65 4.25 -14.79
CA ALA A 56 0.33 2.84 -14.66
C ALA A 56 1.02 2.20 -13.45
N CYS A 57 2.32 2.48 -13.24
CA CYS A 57 3.07 1.97 -12.09
C CYS A 57 2.48 2.46 -10.75
N ASP A 58 2.14 3.74 -10.63
CA ASP A 58 1.56 4.29 -9.41
C ASP A 58 0.19 3.66 -9.10
N ILE A 59 -0.69 3.55 -10.09
CA ILE A 59 -2.00 2.91 -9.94
C ILE A 59 -1.86 1.44 -9.54
N TYR A 60 -0.95 0.70 -10.18
CA TYR A 60 -0.72 -0.70 -9.83
C TYR A 60 -0.26 -0.87 -8.38
N SER A 61 0.64 0.00 -7.91
CA SER A 61 1.18 -0.06 -6.53
C SER A 61 0.14 0.17 -5.43
N LYS A 62 -0.99 0.80 -5.79
CA LYS A 62 -2.15 1.06 -4.92
C LYS A 62 -3.27 0.05 -5.10
N SER A 63 -3.19 -0.80 -6.13
CA SER A 63 -4.23 -1.78 -6.44
C SER A 63 -4.11 -3.03 -5.55
N ASP A 64 -5.24 -3.66 -5.24
CA ASP A 64 -5.25 -4.92 -4.50
C ASP A 64 -4.86 -6.09 -5.43
N THR A 65 -3.56 -6.33 -5.54
CA THR A 65 -2.99 -7.42 -6.33
C THR A 65 -3.03 -8.77 -5.60
N SER A 66 -3.48 -8.81 -4.34
CA SER A 66 -3.60 -10.05 -3.56
C SER A 66 -4.84 -10.86 -3.94
N SER A 67 -5.84 -10.20 -4.51
CA SER A 67 -7.03 -10.84 -5.05
C SER A 67 -6.70 -11.79 -6.21
N LYS A 68 -7.43 -12.90 -6.32
CA LYS A 68 -7.31 -13.82 -7.48
C LYS A 68 -7.84 -13.21 -8.79
N SER A 69 -8.46 -12.03 -8.74
CA SER A 69 -9.12 -11.38 -9.87
C SER A 69 -8.14 -10.84 -10.92
N PHE A 70 -8.53 -10.96 -12.19
CA PHE A 70 -7.83 -10.35 -13.34
C PHE A 70 -8.08 -8.84 -13.47
N LEU A 71 -9.10 -8.32 -12.78
CA LEU A 71 -9.59 -6.96 -12.97
C LEU A 71 -8.56 -5.84 -12.67
N PRO A 72 -7.72 -5.93 -11.61
CA PRO A 72 -6.67 -4.93 -11.38
C PRO A 72 -5.65 -4.88 -12.50
N ALA A 73 -5.24 -6.05 -13.00
CA ALA A 73 -4.30 -6.17 -14.11
C ALA A 73 -4.89 -5.60 -15.41
N LEU A 74 -6.18 -5.84 -15.67
CA LEU A 74 -6.88 -5.26 -16.82
C LEU A 74 -6.94 -3.72 -16.77
N LYS A 75 -7.24 -3.14 -15.60
CA LYS A 75 -7.30 -1.67 -15.43
C LYS A 75 -5.96 -0.99 -15.64
N VAL A 76 -4.87 -1.60 -15.20
CA VAL A 76 -3.53 -1.03 -15.37
C VAL A 76 -2.98 -1.36 -16.77
N GLY A 77 -3.26 -2.55 -17.27
CA GLY A 77 -2.89 -2.99 -18.60
C GLY A 77 -3.55 -2.14 -19.69
N SER A 78 -4.79 -1.69 -19.51
CA SER A 78 -5.39 -0.73 -20.45
C SER A 78 -4.60 0.57 -20.55
N ILE A 79 -4.14 1.12 -19.43
CA ILE A 79 -3.30 2.35 -19.40
C ILE A 79 -1.97 2.09 -20.09
N TYR A 80 -1.30 0.97 -19.80
CA TYR A 80 -0.05 0.62 -20.47
C TYR A 80 -0.24 0.43 -21.98
N GLY A 81 -1.25 -0.35 -22.39
CA GLY A 81 -1.58 -0.58 -23.80
C GLY A 81 -1.88 0.71 -24.56
N MET A 82 -2.66 1.62 -23.96
CA MET A 82 -2.92 2.96 -24.50
C MET A 82 -1.63 3.78 -24.65
N GLY A 83 -0.69 3.67 -23.71
CA GLY A 83 0.60 4.36 -23.76
C GLY A 83 1.52 3.82 -24.85
N ILE A 84 1.61 2.49 -25.01
CA ILE A 84 2.41 1.86 -26.08
C ILE A 84 1.80 2.26 -27.44
N PHE A 85 0.47 2.14 -27.60
CA PHE A 85 -0.25 2.55 -28.80
C PHE A 85 -0.02 4.02 -29.15
N SER A 86 -0.21 4.92 -28.18
CA SER A 86 -0.03 6.36 -28.38
C SER A 86 1.40 6.70 -28.78
N MET A 87 2.40 6.12 -28.12
CA MET A 87 3.80 6.33 -28.49
C MET A 87 4.06 5.91 -29.93
N HIS A 88 3.59 4.73 -30.35
CA HIS A 88 3.82 4.22 -31.69
C HIS A 88 3.28 5.15 -32.78
N PHE A 89 2.02 5.59 -32.69
CA PHE A 89 1.44 6.44 -33.73
C PHE A 89 2.00 7.88 -33.73
N ILE A 90 2.36 8.42 -32.56
CA ILE A 90 3.09 9.70 -32.49
C ILE A 90 4.50 9.55 -33.06
N GLY A 91 5.17 8.41 -32.83
CA GLY A 91 6.48 8.10 -33.41
C GLY A 91 6.42 7.93 -34.93
N MET A 92 5.38 7.29 -35.46
CA MET A 92 5.12 7.23 -36.89
C MET A 92 4.85 8.61 -37.50
N TYR A 93 4.18 9.50 -36.77
CA TYR A 93 3.97 10.88 -37.21
C TYR A 93 5.27 11.70 -37.28
N ALA A 94 6.27 11.35 -36.46
CA ALA A 94 7.56 12.03 -36.48
C ALA A 94 8.35 11.77 -37.77
N LEU A 95 8.02 10.71 -38.52
CA LEU A 95 8.63 10.41 -39.80
C LEU A 95 7.93 11.21 -40.91
N THR A 96 8.69 12.04 -41.63
CA THR A 96 8.14 12.69 -42.84
C THR A 96 8.13 11.69 -44.00
N SER A 97 6.99 11.06 -44.22
CA SER A 97 6.80 10.11 -45.31
C SER A 97 6.74 10.83 -46.68
N PRO A 98 7.29 10.21 -47.75
CA PRO A 98 7.17 10.71 -49.12
C PRO A 98 5.74 10.66 -49.69
N GLY A 99 4.82 9.92 -49.06
CA GLY A 99 3.43 9.77 -49.49
C GLY A 99 2.39 10.14 -48.41
N PRO A 100 1.12 10.34 -48.79
CA PRO A 100 0.03 10.56 -47.83
C PRO A 100 -0.16 9.32 -46.94
N MET A 101 0.06 9.49 -45.64
CA MET A 101 -0.11 8.40 -44.66
C MET A 101 -1.57 8.32 -44.21
N GLN A 102 -2.21 7.19 -44.53
CA GLN A 102 -3.53 6.82 -44.03
C GLN A 102 -3.46 5.49 -43.31
N TYR A 103 -4.41 5.23 -42.43
CA TYR A 103 -4.40 4.03 -41.60
C TYR A 103 -5.72 3.28 -41.70
N ASP A 104 -5.65 1.95 -41.83
CA ASP A 104 -6.81 1.07 -41.75
C ASP A 104 -7.38 1.07 -40.32
N ILE A 105 -8.65 1.46 -40.17
CA ILE A 105 -9.30 1.57 -38.85
C ILE A 105 -9.35 0.22 -38.12
N TYR A 106 -9.61 -0.88 -38.83
CA TYR A 106 -9.79 -2.20 -38.22
C TYR A 106 -8.48 -2.75 -37.68
N ILE A 107 -7.41 -2.65 -38.47
CA ILE A 107 -6.07 -3.10 -38.05
C ILE A 107 -5.54 -2.20 -36.93
N THR A 108 -5.79 -0.88 -37.01
CA THR A 108 -5.43 0.07 -35.96
C THR A 108 -6.10 -0.29 -34.64
N LEU A 109 -7.41 -0.54 -34.63
CA LEU A 109 -8.14 -0.97 -33.42
C LEU A 109 -7.66 -2.34 -32.91
N LEU A 110 -7.36 -3.27 -33.81
CA LEU A 110 -6.82 -4.58 -33.44
C LEU A 110 -5.47 -4.43 -32.71
N SER A 111 -4.58 -3.56 -33.20
CA SER A 111 -3.29 -3.30 -32.55
C SER A 111 -3.46 -2.78 -31.11
N LEU A 112 -4.43 -1.88 -30.89
CA LEU A 112 -4.77 -1.37 -29.55
C LEU A 112 -5.28 -2.48 -28.63
N ILE A 113 -6.19 -3.33 -29.10
CA ILE A 113 -6.73 -4.44 -28.32
C ILE A 113 -5.62 -5.42 -27.94
N LEU A 114 -4.74 -5.77 -28.88
CA LEU A 114 -3.60 -6.65 -28.62
C LEU A 114 -2.65 -6.04 -27.58
N ALA A 115 -2.40 -4.73 -27.64
CA ALA A 115 -1.61 -4.02 -26.64
C ALA A 115 -2.22 -4.12 -25.24
N ILE A 116 -3.53 -3.85 -25.12
CA ILE A 116 -4.25 -3.89 -23.84
C ILE A 116 -4.27 -5.31 -23.29
N CYS A 117 -4.60 -6.31 -24.11
CA CYS A 117 -4.65 -7.71 -23.70
C CYS A 117 -3.28 -8.23 -23.26
N GLY A 118 -2.22 -7.98 -24.04
CA GLY A 118 -0.87 -8.48 -23.74
C GLY A 118 -0.25 -7.83 -22.50
N THR A 119 -0.43 -6.52 -22.32
CA THR A 119 0.05 -5.82 -21.11
C THR A 119 -0.73 -6.23 -19.87
N SER A 120 -2.06 -6.40 -19.99
CA SER A 120 -2.91 -6.92 -18.90
C SER A 120 -2.52 -8.34 -18.49
N LEU A 121 -2.27 -9.22 -19.48
CA LEU A 121 -1.78 -10.57 -19.23
C LEU A 121 -0.43 -10.53 -18.49
N THR A 122 0.50 -9.70 -18.95
CA THR A 122 1.82 -9.58 -18.33
C THR A 122 1.74 -9.13 -16.87
N LEU A 123 0.91 -8.13 -16.57
CA LEU A 123 0.70 -7.63 -15.20
C LEU A 123 -0.03 -8.64 -14.30
N TYR A 124 -0.88 -9.49 -14.89
CA TYR A 124 -1.50 -10.61 -14.18
C TYR A 124 -0.48 -11.71 -13.87
N LEU A 125 0.39 -12.06 -14.80
CA LEU A 125 1.49 -13.00 -14.55
C LEU A 125 2.42 -12.45 -13.45
N LEU A 126 2.68 -11.14 -13.45
CA LEU A 126 3.45 -10.47 -12.41
C LEU A 126 2.77 -10.56 -11.04
N SER A 127 1.45 -10.36 -10.95
CA SER A 127 0.72 -10.48 -9.68
C SER A 127 0.69 -11.92 -9.15
N LYS A 128 0.77 -12.91 -10.04
CA LYS A 128 0.91 -14.33 -9.70
C LYS A 128 2.35 -14.76 -9.39
N GLN A 129 3.29 -13.83 -9.32
CA GLN A 129 4.69 -14.09 -8.97
C GLN A 129 5.39 -15.07 -9.94
N TYR A 130 5.00 -15.08 -11.22
CA TYR A 130 5.78 -15.78 -12.24
C TYR A 130 7.19 -15.18 -12.33
N PRO A 131 8.20 -15.99 -12.70
CA PRO A 131 9.58 -15.51 -12.80
C PRO A 131 9.68 -14.32 -13.76
N ILE A 132 10.55 -13.38 -13.43
CA ILE A 132 10.73 -12.14 -14.20
C ILE A 132 11.11 -12.40 -15.67
N PHE A 133 11.77 -13.53 -15.94
CA PHE A 133 12.07 -13.98 -17.30
C PHE A 133 10.79 -14.13 -18.13
N ILE A 134 9.78 -14.83 -17.61
CA ILE A 134 8.53 -15.09 -18.35
C ILE A 134 7.75 -13.79 -18.55
N THR A 135 7.67 -12.94 -17.52
CA THR A 135 6.92 -11.67 -17.61
C THR A 135 7.60 -10.67 -18.55
N SER A 136 8.95 -10.59 -18.56
CA SER A 136 9.68 -9.71 -19.48
C SER A 136 9.60 -10.16 -20.93
N VAL A 137 9.66 -11.47 -21.21
CA VAL A 137 9.41 -12.01 -22.55
C VAL A 137 7.98 -11.71 -23.01
N SER A 138 6.99 -11.91 -22.14
CA SER A 138 5.58 -11.57 -22.42
C SER A 138 5.39 -10.08 -22.73
N PHE A 139 6.01 -9.19 -21.94
CA PHE A 139 5.93 -7.75 -22.18
C PHE A 139 6.60 -7.38 -23.51
N GLY A 140 7.83 -7.82 -23.73
CA GLY A 140 8.61 -7.52 -24.94
C GLY A 140 7.91 -7.99 -26.21
N LEU A 141 7.34 -9.21 -26.20
CA LEU A 141 6.51 -9.73 -27.29
C LEU A 141 5.27 -8.86 -27.51
N THR A 142 4.62 -8.39 -26.45
CA THR A 142 3.46 -7.49 -26.56
C THR A 142 3.82 -6.18 -27.26
N ILE A 143 4.95 -5.55 -26.90
CA ILE A 143 5.40 -4.31 -27.55
C ILE A 143 5.64 -4.57 -29.04
N CYS A 144 6.32 -5.68 -29.39
CA CYS A 144 6.59 -6.04 -30.79
C CYS A 144 5.31 -6.34 -31.58
N ILE A 145 4.40 -7.15 -31.02
CA ILE A 145 3.11 -7.49 -31.65
C ILE A 145 2.32 -6.21 -31.93
N MET A 146 2.21 -5.31 -30.96
CA MET A 146 1.53 -4.04 -31.17
C MET A 146 2.22 -3.22 -32.27
N HIS A 147 3.55 -3.08 -32.21
CA HIS A 147 4.28 -2.29 -33.20
C HIS A 147 4.09 -2.80 -34.63
N TYR A 148 4.32 -4.09 -34.89
CA TYR A 148 4.20 -4.63 -36.24
C TYR A 148 2.75 -4.68 -36.72
N THR A 149 1.78 -4.92 -35.83
CA THR A 149 0.37 -4.80 -36.22
C THR A 149 -0.04 -3.35 -36.49
N GLY A 150 0.52 -2.38 -35.77
CA GLY A 150 0.37 -0.96 -36.05
C GLY A 150 1.00 -0.57 -37.39
N MET A 151 2.19 -1.08 -37.71
CA MET A 151 2.81 -0.89 -39.03
C MET A 151 1.97 -1.44 -40.18
N LEU A 152 1.36 -2.63 -39.99
CA LEU A 152 0.44 -3.23 -40.97
C LEU A 152 -0.79 -2.37 -41.26
N SER A 153 -1.17 -1.48 -40.34
CA SER A 153 -2.29 -0.56 -40.57
C SER A 153 -1.94 0.59 -41.52
N LEU A 154 -0.65 0.91 -41.71
CA LEU A 154 -0.22 2.02 -42.55
C LEU A 154 -0.40 1.69 -44.03
N MET A 155 -1.18 2.52 -44.71
CA MET A 155 -1.28 2.58 -46.16
C MET A 155 -0.53 3.80 -46.67
N ALA A 156 0.60 3.57 -47.33
CA ALA A 156 1.47 4.61 -47.88
C ALA A 156 1.42 4.63 -49.41
N ASN A 157 0.23 4.48 -50.01
CA ASN A 157 0.09 4.40 -51.47
C ASN A 157 0.72 5.63 -52.18
N PRO A 158 1.46 5.43 -53.28
CA PRO A 158 1.70 4.19 -54.02
C PRO A 158 2.94 3.41 -53.53
N PHE A 159 3.44 3.58 -52.32
CA PHE A 159 4.61 2.87 -51.81
C PHE A 159 4.23 1.60 -51.03
N GLN A 160 5.00 0.52 -51.21
CA GLN A 160 4.96 -0.68 -50.38
C GLN A 160 6.07 -0.63 -49.33
N MET A 161 5.77 -1.11 -48.11
CA MET A 161 6.75 -1.23 -47.03
C MET A 161 7.30 -2.65 -46.95
N HIS A 162 8.63 -2.75 -46.96
CA HIS A 162 9.36 -3.98 -46.69
C HIS A 162 10.12 -3.87 -45.38
N HIS A 163 10.25 -5.00 -44.68
CA HIS A 163 10.99 -5.09 -43.42
C HIS A 163 12.21 -5.99 -43.58
N ARG A 164 13.37 -5.51 -43.14
CA ARG A 164 14.58 -6.34 -43.04
C ARG A 164 14.49 -7.25 -41.81
N VAL A 165 14.49 -8.56 -42.04
CA VAL A 165 14.29 -9.59 -40.99
C VAL A 165 15.39 -9.57 -39.91
N GLU A 166 16.62 -9.20 -40.27
CA GLU A 166 17.77 -9.18 -39.33
C GLU A 166 17.59 -8.13 -38.22
N LEU A 167 17.19 -6.92 -38.59
CA LEU A 167 16.95 -5.82 -37.64
C LEU A 167 15.68 -6.05 -36.79
N LEU A 168 14.73 -6.85 -37.29
CA LEU A 168 13.55 -7.26 -36.53
C LEU A 168 13.93 -8.13 -35.32
N LEU A 169 14.89 -9.04 -35.47
CA LEU A 169 15.40 -9.84 -34.35
C LEU A 169 16.13 -8.98 -33.33
N VAL A 170 16.89 -7.98 -33.77
CA VAL A 170 17.57 -7.01 -32.88
C VAL A 170 16.54 -6.22 -32.07
N ALA A 171 15.49 -5.71 -32.70
CA ALA A 171 14.42 -4.97 -32.04
C ALA A 171 13.67 -5.84 -31.00
N LEU A 172 13.43 -7.12 -31.30
CA LEU A 172 12.83 -8.07 -30.38
C LEU A 172 13.71 -8.31 -29.14
N LEU A 173 15.01 -8.56 -29.34
CA LEU A 173 15.96 -8.77 -28.24
C LEU A 173 16.11 -7.50 -27.39
N TYR A 174 16.10 -6.32 -28.03
CA TYR A 174 16.08 -5.03 -27.34
C TYR A 174 14.83 -4.88 -26.45
N ALA A 175 13.64 -5.21 -26.96
CA ALA A 175 12.41 -5.13 -26.18
C ALA A 175 12.41 -6.08 -24.98
N ILE A 176 12.88 -7.33 -25.14
CA ILE A 176 12.91 -8.31 -24.04
C ILE A 176 13.91 -7.87 -22.97
N SER A 177 15.12 -7.48 -23.38
CA SER A 177 16.18 -7.05 -22.45
C SER A 177 15.81 -5.76 -21.71
N GLY A 178 15.26 -4.76 -22.41
CA GLY A 178 14.78 -3.53 -21.78
C GLY A 178 13.59 -3.79 -20.84
N SER A 179 12.67 -4.67 -21.23
CA SER A 179 11.52 -5.05 -20.38
C SER A 179 11.97 -5.73 -19.09
N TRP A 180 13.03 -6.55 -19.14
CA TRP A 180 13.62 -7.15 -17.95
C TRP A 180 14.09 -6.11 -16.94
N TRP A 181 14.91 -5.15 -17.40
CA TRP A 181 15.44 -4.10 -16.54
C TRP A 181 14.32 -3.22 -15.99
N SER A 182 13.37 -2.83 -16.85
CA SER A 182 12.26 -1.98 -16.45
C SER A 182 11.34 -2.65 -15.42
N LEU A 183 10.97 -3.91 -15.63
CA LEU A 183 10.16 -4.67 -14.67
C LEU A 183 10.92 -4.92 -13.36
N LYS A 184 12.25 -5.06 -13.39
CA LYS A 184 13.06 -5.19 -12.18
C LYS A 184 13.06 -3.92 -11.33
N PHE A 185 13.19 -2.75 -11.95
CA PHE A 185 13.01 -1.47 -11.24
C PHE A 185 11.58 -1.31 -10.71
N PHE A 186 10.59 -1.75 -11.48
CA PHE A 186 9.20 -1.71 -11.06
C PHE A 186 8.94 -2.60 -9.83
N LEU A 187 9.44 -3.84 -9.79
CA LEU A 187 9.34 -4.70 -8.60
C LEU A 187 10.01 -4.05 -7.39
N LYS A 188 11.20 -3.46 -7.56
CA LYS A 188 11.88 -2.72 -6.49
C LYS A 188 11.07 -1.51 -6.00
N TYR A 189 10.29 -0.88 -6.87
CA TYR A 189 9.36 0.17 -6.47
C TYR A 189 8.20 -0.38 -5.63
N LEU A 190 7.66 -1.55 -5.96
CA LEU A 190 6.59 -2.18 -5.17
C LEU A 190 7.03 -2.49 -3.72
N GLU A 191 8.31 -2.81 -3.51
CA GLU A 191 8.88 -3.05 -2.18
C GLU A 191 9.10 -1.76 -1.37
N ASN A 192 9.78 -0.76 -1.95
CA ASN A 192 10.26 0.42 -1.20
C ASN A 192 9.37 1.68 -1.35
N LYS A 193 8.39 1.67 -2.27
CA LYS A 193 7.44 2.77 -2.57
C LYS A 193 8.05 4.18 -2.62
N THR A 194 9.31 4.29 -3.05
CA THR A 194 10.04 5.56 -3.08
C THR A 194 9.82 6.28 -4.40
N LYS A 195 9.49 7.59 -4.36
CA LYS A 195 9.25 8.42 -5.56
C LYS A 195 10.41 8.42 -6.57
N ARG A 196 11.65 8.25 -6.12
CA ARG A 196 12.82 8.15 -7.01
C ARG A 196 12.82 6.87 -7.85
N ILE A 197 12.38 5.74 -7.29
CA ILE A 197 12.43 4.44 -7.95
C ILE A 197 11.36 4.35 -9.05
N ILE A 198 10.16 4.92 -8.82
CA ILE A 198 9.15 5.01 -9.88
C ILE A 198 9.64 5.84 -11.06
N CYS A 199 10.32 6.98 -10.81
CA CYS A 199 10.92 7.76 -11.90
C CYS A 199 11.89 6.91 -12.73
N TYR A 200 12.78 6.14 -12.09
CA TYR A 200 13.69 5.25 -12.81
C TYR A 200 12.93 4.19 -13.61
N ALA A 201 11.94 3.52 -13.02
CA ALA A 201 11.14 2.49 -13.70
C ALA A 201 10.40 3.05 -14.93
N SER A 202 9.78 4.23 -14.81
CA SER A 202 9.03 4.87 -15.91
C SER A 202 9.95 5.32 -17.04
N ILE A 203 11.11 5.89 -16.71
CA ILE A 203 12.10 6.32 -17.69
C ILE A 203 12.65 5.12 -18.46
N THR A 204 13.06 4.05 -17.77
CA THR A 204 13.56 2.84 -18.43
C THR A 204 12.50 2.19 -19.31
N MET A 205 11.24 2.20 -18.89
CA MET A 205 10.14 1.67 -19.69
C MET A 205 9.92 2.49 -20.95
N GLY A 206 9.88 3.83 -20.83
CA GLY A 206 9.73 4.73 -21.96
C GLY A 206 10.84 4.55 -23.01
N PHE A 207 12.09 4.45 -22.58
CA PHE A 207 13.22 4.17 -23.48
C PHE A 207 13.18 2.76 -24.08
N THR A 208 12.66 1.77 -23.36
CA THR A 208 12.50 0.40 -23.89
C THR A 208 11.48 0.37 -25.03
N ILE A 209 10.30 0.94 -24.80
CA ILE A 209 9.21 0.94 -25.78
C ILE A 209 9.61 1.80 -26.98
N SER A 210 10.11 3.02 -26.73
CA SER A 210 10.52 3.96 -27.79
C SER A 210 11.73 3.45 -28.56
N GLY A 211 12.73 2.93 -27.87
CA GLY A 211 13.92 2.36 -28.51
C GLY A 211 13.59 1.20 -29.43
N MET A 212 12.70 0.28 -29.03
CA MET A 212 12.25 -0.79 -29.92
C MET A 212 11.55 -0.21 -31.16
N HIS A 213 10.63 0.75 -30.96
CA HIS A 213 9.88 1.34 -32.07
C HIS A 213 10.78 2.02 -33.11
N TYR A 214 11.70 2.89 -32.68
CA TYR A 214 12.60 3.58 -33.62
C TYR A 214 13.61 2.62 -34.24
N CYS A 215 14.12 1.63 -33.49
CA CYS A 215 14.97 0.57 -34.04
C CYS A 215 14.24 -0.23 -35.13
N ALA A 216 12.95 -0.53 -34.94
CA ALA A 216 12.14 -1.23 -35.91
C ALA A 216 11.78 -0.35 -37.14
N MET A 217 11.61 0.96 -36.95
CA MET A 217 11.40 1.88 -38.07
C MET A 217 12.64 2.05 -38.95
N LEU A 218 13.85 2.01 -38.38
CA LEU A 218 15.10 2.01 -39.16
C LEU A 218 15.24 0.76 -40.06
N ALA A 219 14.51 -0.31 -39.75
CA ALA A 219 14.50 -1.54 -40.54
C ALA A 219 13.54 -1.50 -41.74
N MET A 220 12.80 -0.40 -41.93
CA MET A 220 11.79 -0.25 -42.98
C MET A 220 12.39 0.30 -44.27
N GLU A 221 11.90 -0.21 -45.38
CA GLU A 221 12.21 0.30 -46.71
C GLU A 221 10.93 0.54 -47.49
N PHE A 222 10.89 1.65 -48.23
CA PHE A 222 9.80 1.97 -49.15
C PHE A 222 10.22 1.66 -50.58
N SER A 223 9.43 0.88 -51.29
CA SER A 223 9.54 0.64 -52.73
C SER A 223 8.31 1.22 -53.44
N GLU A 224 8.48 1.77 -54.65
CA GLU A 224 7.33 2.20 -55.45
C GLU A 224 6.52 0.99 -55.91
N ASN A 225 5.22 1.00 -55.64
CA ASN A 225 4.29 -0.03 -56.09
C ASN A 225 3.69 0.38 -57.44
N SER A 226 4.32 -0.07 -58.51
CA SER A 226 3.86 0.14 -59.89
C SER A 226 2.48 -0.48 -60.21
N SER A 227 1.90 -1.27 -59.29
CA SER A 227 0.62 -1.97 -59.48
C SER A 227 -0.58 -1.25 -58.85
N TYR A 228 -0.42 -0.02 -58.33
CA TYR A 228 -1.50 0.70 -57.65
C TYR A 228 -2.55 1.23 -58.65
N THR A 229 -3.63 0.49 -58.83
CA THR A 229 -4.83 0.91 -59.54
C THR A 229 -5.79 1.55 -58.54
N GLY A 230 -5.68 2.86 -58.33
CA GLY A 230 -6.41 3.59 -57.30
C GLY A 230 -7.90 3.24 -57.21
N LEU A 231 -8.27 2.56 -56.13
CA LEU A 231 -9.63 2.51 -55.61
C LEU A 231 -9.56 2.81 -54.11
N PRO A 232 -10.28 3.83 -53.61
CA PRO A 232 -10.37 4.06 -52.18
C PRO A 232 -11.23 2.93 -51.57
N HIS A 233 -10.66 2.19 -50.63
CA HIS A 233 -11.47 1.40 -49.70
C HIS A 233 -12.15 2.36 -48.70
N ASP A 234 -13.39 2.05 -48.31
CA ASP A 234 -14.05 2.78 -47.23
C ASP A 234 -13.43 2.36 -45.88
N GLY A 235 -13.16 3.31 -44.98
CA GLY A 235 -12.69 3.01 -43.61
C GLY A 235 -11.23 3.41 -43.27
N PHE A 236 -10.77 4.57 -43.76
CA PHE A 236 -9.46 5.11 -43.41
C PHE A 236 -9.51 6.16 -42.30
N LEU A 237 -8.49 6.14 -41.45
CA LEU A 237 -8.22 7.15 -40.45
C LEU A 237 -7.07 8.05 -40.93
N SER A 238 -7.29 9.36 -40.94
CA SER A 238 -6.23 10.31 -41.29
C SER A 238 -5.17 10.36 -40.19
N LYS A 239 -3.94 10.75 -40.56
CA LYS A 239 -2.85 10.95 -39.60
C LYS A 239 -3.22 11.94 -38.49
N GLU A 240 -3.94 13.02 -38.82
CA GLU A 240 -4.41 14.01 -37.86
C GLU A 240 -5.48 13.40 -36.92
N GLY A 241 -6.35 12.54 -37.45
CA GLY A 241 -7.37 11.85 -36.69
C GLY A 241 -6.79 10.91 -35.63
N ILE A 242 -5.78 10.12 -35.98
CA ILE A 242 -5.11 9.23 -35.01
C ILE A 242 -4.45 10.03 -33.90
N ILE A 243 -3.73 11.09 -34.24
CA ILE A 243 -3.04 11.92 -33.25
C ILE A 243 -4.06 12.54 -32.29
N SER A 244 -5.17 13.08 -32.82
CA SER A 244 -6.28 13.58 -31.99
C SER A 244 -6.82 12.50 -31.04
N CYS A 245 -6.98 11.26 -31.51
CA CYS A 245 -7.40 10.13 -30.67
C CYS A 245 -6.37 9.81 -29.57
N THR A 246 -5.06 9.84 -29.86
CA THR A 246 -4.01 9.61 -28.84
C THR A 246 -4.00 10.70 -27.75
N PHE A 247 -4.20 11.96 -28.12
CA PHE A 247 -4.33 13.05 -27.14
C PHE A 247 -5.60 12.92 -26.30
N LEU A 248 -6.72 12.50 -26.90
CA LEU A 248 -7.95 12.21 -26.16
C LEU A 248 -7.75 11.06 -25.16
N MET A 249 -7.07 10.00 -25.57
CA MET A 249 -6.69 8.89 -24.70
C MET A 249 -5.83 9.35 -23.52
N LEU A 250 -4.89 10.28 -23.75
CA LEU A 250 -4.06 10.86 -22.70
C LEU A 250 -4.90 11.65 -21.69
N LEU A 251 -5.81 12.50 -22.17
CA LEU A 251 -6.72 13.26 -21.31
C LEU A 251 -7.59 12.33 -20.44
N ILE A 252 -8.18 11.29 -21.03
CA ILE A 252 -8.97 10.30 -20.29
C ILE A 252 -8.12 9.61 -19.22
N THR A 253 -6.87 9.25 -19.55
CA THR A 253 -5.94 8.60 -18.61
C THR A 253 -5.59 9.52 -17.43
N ILE A 254 -5.35 10.80 -17.68
CA ILE A 254 -5.08 11.80 -16.64
C ILE A 254 -6.30 11.96 -15.73
N ILE A 255 -7.52 12.00 -16.27
CA ILE A 255 -8.75 12.07 -15.47
C ILE A 255 -8.90 10.83 -14.57
N ILE A 256 -8.69 9.63 -15.12
CA ILE A 256 -8.71 8.38 -14.36
C ILE A 256 -7.68 8.41 -13.23
N TYR A 257 -6.46 8.89 -13.52
CA TYR A 257 -5.39 9.02 -12.55
C TYR A 257 -5.77 9.95 -11.39
N ILE A 258 -6.24 11.16 -11.70
CA ILE A 258 -6.64 12.16 -10.70
C ILE A 258 -7.77 11.62 -9.83
N ASN A 259 -8.80 11.02 -10.43
CA ASN A 259 -9.92 10.45 -9.68
C ASN A 259 -9.44 9.32 -8.74
N ASN A 260 -8.56 8.43 -9.21
CA ASN A 260 -8.02 7.37 -8.37
C ASN A 260 -7.14 7.90 -7.22
N SER A 261 -6.34 8.94 -7.49
CA SER A 261 -5.52 9.59 -6.46
C SER A 261 -6.38 10.22 -5.37
N ILE A 262 -7.42 10.97 -5.76
CA ILE A 262 -8.36 11.61 -4.82
C ILE A 262 -9.09 10.56 -3.96
N ASN A 263 -9.57 9.47 -4.57
CA ASN A 263 -10.28 8.41 -3.84
C ASN A 263 -9.37 7.71 -2.83
N SER A 264 -8.10 7.49 -3.19
CA SER A 264 -7.10 6.90 -2.30
C SER A 264 -6.83 7.79 -1.08
N GLU A 265 -6.67 9.11 -1.29
CA GLU A 265 -6.47 10.06 -0.19
C GLU A 265 -7.69 10.15 0.73
N ARG A 266 -8.90 10.21 0.15
CA ARG A 266 -10.15 10.22 0.92
C ARG A 266 -10.30 8.99 1.82
N PHE A 267 -9.94 7.81 1.32
CA PHE A 267 -9.97 6.57 2.09
C PHE A 267 -9.00 6.61 3.28
N ILE A 268 -7.79 7.15 3.09
CA ILE A 268 -6.81 7.29 4.17
C ILE A 268 -7.30 8.27 5.24
N VAL A 269 -7.87 9.41 4.81
CA VAL A 269 -8.41 10.43 5.73
C VAL A 269 -9.59 9.88 6.53
N SER A 270 -10.52 9.15 5.91
CA SER A 270 -11.66 8.57 6.62
C SER A 270 -11.23 7.46 7.59
N ALA A 271 -10.30 6.60 7.20
CA ALA A 271 -9.73 5.57 8.08
C ALA A 271 -9.05 6.20 9.30
N LYS A 272 -8.27 7.26 9.10
CA LYS A 272 -7.63 8.01 10.19
C LYS A 272 -8.66 8.61 11.15
N LYS A 273 -9.70 9.26 10.62
CA LYS A 273 -10.77 9.86 11.42
C LYS A 273 -11.50 8.81 12.28
N ASN A 274 -11.83 7.65 11.69
CA ASN A 274 -12.48 6.56 12.43
C ASN A 274 -11.62 6.06 13.60
N ILE A 275 -10.30 5.98 13.42
CA ILE A 275 -9.36 5.61 14.49
C ILE A 275 -9.33 6.69 15.59
N GLU A 276 -9.28 7.96 15.21
CA GLU A 276 -9.30 9.08 16.16
C GLU A 276 -10.59 9.10 17.00
N ASP A 277 -11.75 8.87 16.37
CA ASP A 277 -13.05 8.81 17.05
C ASP A 277 -13.12 7.61 18.03
N LEU A 278 -12.66 6.42 17.61
CA LEU A 278 -12.57 5.24 18.48
C LEU A 278 -11.64 5.47 19.68
N TYR A 279 -10.48 6.11 19.44
CA TYR A 279 -9.54 6.45 20.50
C TYR A 279 -10.16 7.42 21.50
N LYS A 280 -10.87 8.45 21.01
CA LYS A 280 -11.56 9.43 21.86
C LYS A 280 -12.61 8.75 22.74
N GLN A 281 -13.48 7.91 22.18
CA GLN A 281 -14.50 7.18 22.94
C GLN A 281 -13.89 6.28 24.00
N THR A 282 -12.82 5.56 23.67
CA THR A 282 -12.10 4.69 24.61
C THR A 282 -11.46 5.49 25.75
N ARG A 283 -10.91 6.66 25.45
CA ARG A 283 -10.32 7.54 26.46
C ARG A 283 -11.37 8.14 27.39
N GLU A 284 -12.51 8.56 26.83
CA GLU A 284 -13.63 9.10 27.62
C GLU A 284 -14.22 8.04 28.57
N SER A 285 -14.36 6.79 28.12
CA SER A 285 -14.83 5.70 28.98
C SER A 285 -13.85 5.37 30.11
N ILE A 286 -12.54 5.34 29.84
CA ILE A 286 -11.51 5.14 30.88
C ILE A 286 -11.51 6.32 31.88
N LYS A 287 -11.66 7.55 31.39
CA LYS A 287 -11.75 8.74 32.25
C LYS A 287 -12.97 8.67 33.16
N TYR A 288 -14.11 8.20 32.64
CA TYR A 288 -15.30 7.96 33.45
C TYR A 288 -15.10 6.85 34.48
N SER A 289 -14.44 5.74 34.11
CA SER A 289 -14.07 4.68 35.07
C SER A 289 -13.17 5.18 36.20
N SER A 290 -12.30 6.16 35.93
CA SER A 290 -11.48 6.82 36.96
C SER A 290 -12.31 7.55 37.99
N LEU A 291 -13.37 8.24 37.58
CA LEU A 291 -14.31 8.88 38.51
C LEU A 291 -14.98 7.85 39.44
N ILE A 292 -15.37 6.69 38.88
CA ILE A 292 -15.92 5.59 39.67
C ILE A 292 -14.88 5.09 40.67
N GLN A 293 -13.64 4.84 40.25
CA GLN A 293 -12.58 4.36 41.13
C GLN A 293 -12.24 5.36 42.23
N HIS A 294 -12.15 6.65 41.91
CA HIS A 294 -11.90 7.70 42.89
C HIS A 294 -12.99 7.80 43.96
N SER A 295 -14.24 7.44 43.65
CA SER A 295 -15.33 7.45 44.63
C SER A 295 -15.22 6.33 45.68
N ILE A 296 -14.39 5.32 45.43
CA ILE A 296 -14.12 4.24 46.39
C ILE A 296 -13.05 4.64 47.41
N ILE A 297 -12.17 5.55 47.03
CA ILE A 297 -11.09 6.02 47.90
C ILE A 297 -11.69 6.82 49.06
N PRO A 298 -11.38 6.47 50.32
CA PRO A 298 -11.95 7.11 51.50
C PRO A 298 -11.61 8.61 51.56
N ASN A 299 -12.58 9.41 52.01
CA ASN A 299 -12.42 10.84 52.19
C ASN A 299 -11.53 11.15 53.41
N ASP A 300 -10.67 12.17 53.29
CA ASP A 300 -9.77 12.71 54.32
C ASP A 300 -10.42 12.92 55.68
N GLN A 301 -11.71 13.27 55.72
CA GLN A 301 -12.43 13.50 56.98
C GLN A 301 -12.41 12.30 57.92
N LEU A 302 -12.36 11.08 57.37
CA LEU A 302 -12.37 9.85 58.16
C LEU A 302 -11.00 9.60 58.80
N PHE A 303 -9.91 9.90 58.08
CA PHE A 303 -8.54 9.83 58.60
C PHE A 303 -8.29 10.83 59.73
N ARG A 304 -8.73 12.10 59.58
CA ARG A 304 -8.58 13.13 60.65
C ARG A 304 -9.27 12.77 61.96
N LYS A 305 -10.28 11.91 61.93
CA LYS A 305 -11.02 11.46 63.12
C LYS A 305 -10.35 10.29 63.84
N ILE A 306 -9.41 9.60 63.18
CA ILE A 306 -8.78 8.38 63.69
C ILE A 306 -7.31 8.64 64.02
N PHE A 307 -6.58 9.33 63.14
CA PHE A 307 -5.15 9.58 63.29
C PHE A 307 -4.87 11.07 63.55
N SER A 308 -4.01 11.38 64.52
CA SER A 308 -3.56 12.74 64.80
C SER A 308 -2.60 13.27 63.73
N ASP A 309 -1.72 12.39 63.22
CA ASP A 309 -0.76 12.68 62.15
C ASP A 309 -0.84 11.60 61.07
N TYR A 310 -1.17 11.98 59.82
CA TYR A 310 -1.23 11.05 58.68
C TYR A 310 -0.95 11.75 57.36
N PHE A 311 -0.55 10.99 56.34
CA PHE A 311 -0.53 11.43 54.94
C PHE A 311 -1.04 10.31 54.03
N THR A 312 -1.71 10.68 52.94
CA THR A 312 -2.18 9.74 51.91
C THR A 312 -1.62 10.16 50.55
N LEU A 313 -1.13 9.20 49.77
CA LEU A 313 -0.67 9.43 48.41
C LEU A 313 -1.11 8.27 47.53
N TRP A 314 -1.85 8.57 46.46
CA TRP A 314 -2.31 7.58 45.50
C TRP A 314 -2.08 8.08 44.08
N LEU A 315 -1.12 7.43 43.41
CA LEU A 315 -0.64 7.80 42.08
C LEU A 315 -0.71 6.55 41.18
N PRO A 316 -1.86 6.30 40.53
CA PRO A 316 -1.97 5.16 39.63
C PRO A 316 -1.02 5.35 38.44
N ARG A 317 -0.45 4.23 37.95
CA ARG A 317 0.44 4.23 36.77
C ARG A 317 -0.26 4.73 35.50
N ASP A 318 -1.51 4.32 35.32
CA ASP A 318 -2.39 4.76 34.24
C ASP A 318 -3.49 5.67 34.83
N VAL A 319 -4.52 6.03 34.03
CA VAL A 319 -5.68 6.82 34.51
C VAL A 319 -6.46 6.12 35.64
N ILE A 320 -6.31 4.79 35.77
CA ILE A 320 -6.89 3.93 36.78
C ILE A 320 -5.88 2.84 37.18
N GLY A 321 -5.95 2.35 38.42
CA GLY A 321 -4.94 1.46 39.02
C GLY A 321 -5.49 0.18 39.65
N GLY A 322 -4.60 -0.75 40.00
CA GLY A 322 -4.90 -1.91 40.84
C GLY A 322 -4.78 -1.63 42.34
N ASP A 323 -4.20 -0.50 42.70
CA ASP A 323 -3.93 -0.16 44.09
C ASP A 323 -5.14 0.56 44.70
N VAL A 324 -5.52 0.19 45.92
CA VAL A 324 -6.56 0.89 46.68
C VAL A 324 -6.21 0.86 48.16
N TYR A 325 -6.56 1.94 48.86
CA TYR A 325 -6.56 1.97 50.31
C TYR A 325 -7.97 2.24 50.82
N LEU A 326 -8.37 1.57 51.90
CA LEU A 326 -9.70 1.62 52.50
C LEU A 326 -9.57 1.85 54.00
N LEU A 327 -10.45 2.67 54.57
CA LEU A 327 -10.50 2.97 56.00
C LEU A 327 -11.95 3.03 56.44
N GLU A 328 -12.29 2.25 57.47
CA GLU A 328 -13.64 2.25 58.06
C GLU A 328 -13.57 2.12 59.59
N LYS A 329 -14.59 2.63 60.26
CA LYS A 329 -14.80 2.42 61.70
C LYS A 329 -15.59 1.13 61.92
N LEU A 330 -15.20 0.35 62.91
CA LEU A 330 -15.87 -0.87 63.35
C LEU A 330 -16.58 -0.64 64.68
N ARG A 331 -17.69 -1.37 64.91
CA ARG A 331 -18.47 -1.35 66.17
C ARG A 331 -18.73 0.08 66.67
N ASP A 332 -18.93 0.29 67.98
CA ASP A 332 -19.26 1.60 68.58
C ASP A 332 -18.15 2.68 68.48
N GLY A 333 -17.21 2.56 67.52
CA GLY A 333 -16.22 3.58 67.18
C GLY A 333 -14.86 3.43 67.85
N ASN A 334 -14.65 2.37 68.64
CA ASN A 334 -13.40 2.08 69.34
C ASN A 334 -12.40 1.23 68.53
N GLU A 335 -12.85 0.66 67.41
CA GLU A 335 -12.04 -0.17 66.52
C GLU A 335 -12.04 0.45 65.11
N SER A 336 -10.90 0.36 64.41
CA SER A 336 -10.81 0.80 63.03
C SER A 336 -10.06 -0.22 62.16
N LEU A 337 -10.47 -0.28 60.90
CA LEU A 337 -9.88 -1.16 59.89
C LEU A 337 -9.24 -0.31 58.79
N LEU A 338 -7.91 -0.40 58.66
CA LEU A 338 -7.15 0.18 57.58
C LEU A 338 -6.64 -0.93 56.67
N MET A 339 -6.91 -0.82 55.37
CA MET A 339 -6.44 -1.76 54.36
C MET A 339 -5.70 -1.02 53.25
N VAL A 340 -4.52 -1.50 52.88
CA VAL A 340 -3.79 -1.06 51.69
C VAL A 340 -3.55 -2.29 50.83
N ILE A 341 -4.04 -2.24 49.60
CA ILE A 341 -4.24 -3.42 48.77
C ILE A 341 -3.67 -3.13 47.39
N ASP A 342 -2.68 -3.92 46.99
CA ASP A 342 -2.16 -3.98 45.63
C ASP A 342 -2.86 -5.15 44.92
N CYS A 343 -3.85 -4.83 44.08
CA CYS A 343 -4.49 -5.82 43.23
C CYS A 343 -3.63 -6.05 42.00
N THR A 344 -3.41 -7.31 41.64
CA THR A 344 -2.67 -7.67 40.43
C THR A 344 -3.25 -7.08 39.17
N GLY A 345 -2.35 -6.51 38.36
CA GLY A 345 -2.67 -5.84 37.11
C GLY A 345 -2.73 -4.32 37.27
N HIS A 346 -2.59 -3.61 36.15
CA HIS A 346 -2.75 -2.16 36.09
C HIS A 346 -3.79 -1.79 35.03
N GLY A 347 -4.20 -0.52 34.98
CA GLY A 347 -5.24 -0.06 34.06
C GLY A 347 -6.61 -0.66 34.40
N VAL A 348 -7.41 -0.93 33.35
CA VAL A 348 -8.82 -1.33 33.47
C VAL A 348 -9.03 -2.61 34.29
N PRO A 349 -8.30 -3.73 34.07
CA PRO A 349 -8.51 -4.95 34.83
C PRO A 349 -8.20 -4.78 36.33
N GLY A 350 -7.11 -4.08 36.68
CA GLY A 350 -6.75 -3.80 38.07
C GLY A 350 -7.84 -3.01 38.79
N ALA A 351 -8.38 -1.99 38.11
CA ALA A 351 -9.46 -1.17 38.65
C ALA A 351 -10.72 -1.99 38.97
N PHE A 352 -11.11 -2.94 38.12
CA PHE A 352 -12.24 -3.83 38.42
C PHE A 352 -12.01 -4.70 39.66
N VAL A 353 -10.78 -5.15 39.90
CA VAL A 353 -10.45 -5.92 41.11
C VAL A 353 -10.56 -5.04 42.36
N THR A 354 -10.17 -3.75 42.29
CA THR A 354 -10.36 -2.82 43.42
C THR A 354 -11.84 -2.63 43.78
N MET A 355 -12.75 -2.63 42.79
CA MET A 355 -14.20 -2.56 43.03
C MET A 355 -14.71 -3.83 43.75
N LEU A 356 -14.24 -5.01 43.31
CA LEU A 356 -14.56 -6.28 43.94
C LEU A 356 -14.08 -6.31 45.39
N VAL A 357 -12.86 -5.83 45.62
CA VAL A 357 -12.26 -5.70 46.94
C VAL A 357 -13.12 -4.81 47.85
N LYS A 358 -13.60 -3.65 47.37
CA LYS A 358 -14.52 -2.80 48.15
C LYS A 358 -15.84 -3.51 48.47
N ALA A 359 -16.40 -4.29 47.53
CA ALA A 359 -17.63 -5.03 47.78
C ALA A 359 -17.44 -6.12 48.87
N ILE A 360 -16.33 -6.85 48.83
CA ILE A 360 -15.99 -7.87 49.83
C ILE A 360 -15.72 -7.22 51.19
N GLU A 361 -15.04 -6.07 51.20
CA GLU A 361 -14.82 -5.27 52.40
C GLU A 361 -16.15 -4.90 53.07
N ARG A 362 -17.09 -4.33 52.32
CA ARG A 362 -18.42 -3.98 52.85
C ARG A 362 -19.17 -5.19 53.39
N GLN A 363 -19.05 -6.34 52.73
CA GLN A 363 -19.64 -7.58 53.21
C GLN A 363 -18.99 -8.09 54.51
N ALA A 364 -17.67 -7.95 54.65
CA ALA A 364 -16.95 -8.34 55.86
C ALA A 364 -17.36 -7.46 57.05
N ILE A 365 -17.43 -6.14 56.84
CA ILE A 365 -17.85 -5.16 57.86
C ILE A 365 -19.29 -5.43 58.32
N GLY A 366 -20.21 -5.70 57.38
CA GLY A 366 -21.60 -6.05 57.73
C GLY A 366 -21.68 -7.23 58.71
N LYS A 367 -20.90 -8.30 58.45
CA LYS A 367 -20.84 -9.46 59.35
C LYS A 367 -20.22 -9.16 60.71
N ILE A 368 -19.17 -8.35 60.75
CA ILE A 368 -18.50 -7.96 62.00
C ILE A 368 -19.46 -7.15 62.88
N ASN A 369 -20.28 -6.30 62.27
CA ASN A 369 -21.24 -5.48 63.00
C ASN A 369 -22.49 -6.27 63.46
N GLU A 370 -22.87 -7.34 62.76
CA GLU A 370 -24.00 -8.21 63.15
C GLU A 370 -23.65 -9.20 64.27
N ASP A 371 -22.40 -9.70 64.33
CA ASP A 371 -21.98 -10.71 65.29
C ASP A 371 -20.87 -10.20 66.22
N ILE A 372 -21.28 -9.82 67.43
CA ILE A 372 -20.41 -9.24 68.48
C ILE A 372 -19.34 -10.25 68.95
N ASN A 373 -19.56 -11.55 68.78
CA ASN A 373 -18.64 -12.59 69.26
C ASN A 373 -17.47 -12.87 68.29
N ILE A 374 -17.46 -12.25 67.10
CA ILE A 374 -16.35 -12.41 66.16
C ILE A 374 -15.11 -11.68 66.71
N ASP A 375 -14.04 -12.42 66.98
CA ASP A 375 -12.74 -11.81 67.26
C ASP A 375 -12.11 -11.29 65.95
N VAL A 376 -12.06 -9.97 65.82
CA VAL A 376 -11.61 -9.28 64.59
C VAL A 376 -10.09 -9.19 64.62
N SER A 377 -9.43 -10.10 63.90
CA SER A 377 -7.99 -10.04 63.66
C SER A 377 -7.67 -9.85 62.17
N PRO A 378 -6.53 -9.22 61.81
CA PRO A 378 -6.10 -9.10 60.42
C PRO A 378 -6.06 -10.44 59.69
N ALA A 379 -5.66 -11.52 60.40
CA ALA A 379 -5.64 -12.88 59.86
C ALA A 379 -7.05 -13.40 59.51
N TRP A 380 -8.06 -13.08 60.33
CA TRP A 380 -9.45 -13.43 60.04
C TRP A 380 -9.95 -12.70 58.78
N ILE A 381 -9.65 -11.40 58.66
CA ILE A 381 -10.05 -10.58 57.50
C ILE A 381 -9.41 -11.12 56.22
N LEU A 382 -8.10 -11.38 56.22
CA LEU A 382 -7.39 -11.97 55.07
C LEU A 382 -7.99 -13.34 54.69
N LYS A 383 -8.31 -14.19 55.68
CA LYS A 383 -8.94 -15.50 55.45
C LYS A 383 -10.34 -15.35 54.85
N TYR A 384 -11.11 -14.35 55.28
CA TYR A 384 -12.41 -14.03 54.72
C TYR A 384 -12.30 -13.57 53.27
N PHE A 385 -11.44 -12.59 52.98
CA PHE A 385 -11.17 -12.09 51.64
C PHE A 385 -10.74 -13.22 50.69
N ASN A 386 -9.76 -14.01 51.07
CA ASN A 386 -9.26 -15.13 50.26
C ASN A 386 -10.38 -16.15 49.95
N ARG A 387 -11.22 -16.49 50.93
CA ARG A 387 -12.36 -17.40 50.72
C ARG A 387 -13.42 -16.79 49.81
N THR A 388 -13.74 -15.52 49.98
CA THR A 388 -14.78 -14.83 49.20
C THR A 388 -14.33 -14.57 47.77
N ILE A 389 -13.10 -14.11 47.54
CA ILE A 389 -12.51 -13.96 46.21
C ILE A 389 -12.51 -15.31 45.47
N LYS A 390 -12.10 -16.40 46.11
CA LYS A 390 -12.13 -17.75 45.52
C LYS A 390 -13.53 -18.24 45.16
N LYS A 391 -14.56 -17.78 45.88
CA LYS A 391 -15.97 -18.10 45.56
C LYS A 391 -16.50 -17.27 44.40
N LEU A 392 -16.15 -15.97 44.34
CA LEU A 392 -16.64 -15.03 43.33
C LEU A 392 -15.92 -15.21 41.98
N CYS A 393 -14.62 -15.51 41.97
CA CYS A 393 -13.88 -15.79 40.75
C CYS A 393 -14.01 -17.28 40.34
N ARG A 394 -14.91 -17.59 39.39
CA ARG A 394 -15.03 -18.95 38.81
C ARG A 394 -13.71 -19.41 38.16
N ARG A 395 -13.46 -20.73 38.23
CA ARG A 395 -12.23 -21.46 37.82
C ARG A 395 -11.62 -21.10 36.45
N ASN A 396 -12.39 -20.56 35.50
CA ASN A 396 -11.91 -20.20 34.15
C ASN A 396 -11.19 -18.84 34.08
N TYR A 397 -11.49 -17.88 34.98
CA TYR A 397 -10.80 -16.59 35.02
C TYR A 397 -9.42 -16.68 35.71
N ILE A 398 -9.26 -17.69 36.58
CA ILE A 398 -8.02 -17.97 37.31
C ILE A 398 -6.92 -18.46 36.34
N ALA A 399 -7.27 -19.02 35.18
CA ALA A 399 -6.29 -19.50 34.20
C ALA A 399 -5.60 -18.36 33.42
N SER A 400 -6.29 -17.27 33.09
CA SER A 400 -5.68 -16.11 32.43
C SER A 400 -4.93 -15.20 33.41
N LEU A 401 -5.45 -15.05 34.64
CA LEU A 401 -4.76 -14.36 35.73
C LEU A 401 -3.50 -15.10 36.19
N ARG A 402 -3.40 -16.43 36.05
CA ARG A 402 -2.22 -17.22 36.46
C ARG A 402 -0.92 -16.90 35.71
N SER A 403 -0.97 -16.22 34.56
CA SER A 403 0.25 -15.83 33.81
C SER A 403 0.97 -14.61 34.41
N THR A 404 0.30 -13.87 35.30
CA THR A 404 0.88 -12.79 36.09
C THR A 404 0.63 -13.12 37.56
N SER A 405 1.70 -13.35 38.32
CA SER A 405 1.73 -13.64 39.76
C SER A 405 0.46 -13.22 40.52
N SER A 406 -0.09 -14.17 41.29
CA SER A 406 -1.14 -13.97 42.30
C SER A 406 -1.01 -12.66 43.08
N LEU A 407 -2.16 -12.07 43.42
CA LEU A 407 -2.38 -10.93 44.32
C LEU A 407 -1.15 -10.62 45.20
N SER A 408 -0.35 -9.62 44.81
CA SER A 408 1.05 -9.49 45.22
C SER A 408 1.22 -9.11 46.68
N ARG A 409 0.34 -8.25 47.24
CA ARG A 409 0.49 -7.78 48.62
C ARG A 409 -0.79 -7.21 49.21
N TRP A 410 -1.13 -7.68 50.40
CA TRP A 410 -2.18 -7.10 51.24
C TRP A 410 -1.54 -6.65 52.55
N LEU A 411 -1.68 -5.38 52.89
CA LEU A 411 -1.36 -4.87 54.22
C LEU A 411 -2.69 -4.51 54.89
N ILE A 412 -3.05 -5.28 55.91
CA ILE A 412 -4.26 -5.04 56.71
C ILE A 412 -3.80 -4.73 58.12
N ASP A 413 -4.21 -3.58 58.62
CA ASP A 413 -3.92 -3.09 59.96
C ASP A 413 -5.24 -2.84 60.71
N CYS A 414 -5.33 -3.35 61.93
CA CYS A 414 -6.47 -3.13 62.82
C CYS A 414 -5.96 -2.41 64.07
N ASP A 415 -6.47 -1.19 64.29
CA ASP A 415 -6.12 -0.38 65.46
C ASP A 415 -7.28 -0.35 66.46
N TRP A 416 -6.94 -0.45 67.74
CA TRP A 416 -7.87 -0.47 68.86
C TRP A 416 -7.53 0.64 69.85
N ALA A 417 -8.55 1.38 70.28
CA ALA A 417 -8.39 2.63 71.02
C ALA A 417 -7.68 2.54 72.40
N THR A 418 -7.14 1.38 72.81
CA THR A 418 -6.57 1.17 74.17
C THR A 418 -5.19 0.43 74.26
N HIS A 419 -4.45 0.08 73.17
CA HIS A 419 -3.09 -0.55 73.06
C HIS A 419 -2.87 -1.45 71.78
N PRO A 420 -1.82 -2.31 71.59
CA PRO A 420 -0.95 -2.24 70.41
C PRO A 420 -1.58 -2.64 69.05
N LEU A 421 -1.11 -1.92 68.03
CA LEU A 421 -1.29 -2.18 66.60
C LEU A 421 -1.04 -3.64 66.21
N GLY A 422 -2.06 -4.27 65.62
CA GLY A 422 -1.94 -5.59 65.01
C GLY A 422 -1.85 -5.47 63.49
N TYR A 423 -0.64 -5.58 62.94
CA TYR A 423 -0.43 -5.58 61.49
C TYR A 423 -0.18 -6.99 60.96
N ASN A 424 -0.69 -7.30 59.76
CA ASN A 424 -0.32 -8.51 59.04
C ASN A 424 -0.09 -8.20 57.55
N CYS A 425 1.07 -8.60 57.03
CA CYS A 425 1.42 -8.46 55.64
C CYS A 425 1.48 -9.85 55.00
N SER A 426 0.62 -10.12 54.01
CA SER A 426 0.63 -11.38 53.28
C SER A 426 1.12 -11.17 51.85
N ASN A 427 2.17 -11.89 51.46
CA ASN A 427 2.51 -12.18 50.07
C ASN A 427 1.83 -13.51 49.72
N THR A 428 1.06 -13.60 48.63
CA THR A 428 0.45 -14.88 48.18
C THR A 428 1.06 -15.45 46.92
#